data_AF-A0A2E1ADI6-F1
#
_entry.id   AF-A0A2E1ADI6-F1
#
_cell.length_a   1.000
_cell.length_b   1.000
_cell.length_c   1.000
_cell.angle_alpha   90.00
_cell.angle_beta   90.00
_cell.angle_gamma   90.00
#
_symmetry.space_group_name_H-M   'P 1'
#
loop_
_entity.id
_entity.type
_entity.pdbx_description
1 polymer ?
#
loop_
_entity_poly.entity_id
_entity_poly.type
_entity_poly.pdbx_seq_one_letter_code
_entity_poly.pdbx_strand_id
1 'polypeptide(L)'
;MQATFTGYVGRTEWRWVTIVSALTLFAMLLPYLVVTAQAPDQTFMGVLHKYEDGAAYLSKMDQGANGNWLTFFQHTPEPHASALIHPLYMLLGHLTRLSFFPPLLVFHGARVLATLVMFSAIYQLGANIWVKLRARRIFFVLAVFGSGFGWIIVLLSSGDLVSPDVNMPHMYPLYAAMVSIHYPLSIAFQAMIASVFIAVFRPGFTSEPTVDNGGTVIFLGGVVLAFLFQEALLPIIIAVIGSVLARWVLDRKVKAFELRWAMWLIVPIFPIAAYYTTTIQSNLAVGFWLSQRPSALPSLVLTLLGLGLPLVLSIPGLARALRRFEEDGDRFMLLWLFAMVVSYFVASSGRVQYLAGIMIPIAYFATRAIEDYWFKQIFSRRIHQQRIYIALFPIVILTNLFVLFLPVSGVMVGERVESFLPNDYVDTFHYLNTISQPNEVVMAAPVIGTWLPAYTDLRSYYGHPAETLHAAQRRSEVMAFYRAQSQAACSFVQDASLFRSNGFVVQYVLYGPEEARFGQPPCLEDLTLLTRIGDVQVYTTQFVDMASEPIESP
;
A
#
# COMPACT_ATOMS: atom_id res chain seq x y z
N MET A 1 -16.75 41.06 11.44
CA MET A 1 -17.40 39.74 11.55
C MET A 1 -16.53 38.73 10.83
N GLN A 2 -15.67 38.02 11.56
CA GLN A 2 -14.88 36.93 11.01
C GLN A 2 -15.84 35.78 10.69
N ALA A 3 -16.09 35.51 9.42
CA ALA A 3 -16.73 34.28 9.01
C ALA A 3 -15.70 33.15 9.22
N THR A 4 -15.60 32.66 10.44
CA THR A 4 -15.01 31.37 10.75
C THR A 4 -15.92 30.31 10.14
N PHE A 5 -15.78 30.07 8.84
CA PHE A 5 -16.25 28.85 8.20
C PHE A 5 -15.38 27.70 8.73
N THR A 6 -15.56 27.33 10.00
CA THR A 6 -15.25 25.97 10.42
C THR A 6 -16.26 25.09 9.70
N GLY A 7 -15.80 24.14 8.87
CA GLY A 7 -16.64 23.14 8.22
C GLY A 7 -17.26 22.21 9.27
N TYR A 8 -18.20 22.75 10.03
CA TYR A 8 -18.91 22.06 11.07
C TYR A 8 -19.68 20.91 10.42
N VAL A 9 -19.39 19.72 10.91
CA VAL A 9 -20.07 18.49 10.52
C VAL A 9 -21.10 18.19 11.61
N GLY A 10 -22.38 18.32 11.25
CA GLY A 10 -23.47 18.07 12.19
C GLY A 10 -23.54 16.61 12.63
N ARG A 11 -24.21 16.34 13.75
CA ARG A 11 -24.40 14.96 14.27
C ARG A 11 -25.06 14.02 13.24
N THR A 12 -26.01 14.52 12.45
CA THR A 12 -26.68 13.74 11.39
C THR A 12 -25.76 13.42 10.22
N GLU A 13 -24.80 14.30 9.92
CA GLU A 13 -23.77 14.05 8.92
C GLU A 13 -22.79 12.99 9.40
N TRP A 14 -22.28 13.10 10.64
CA TRP A 14 -21.41 12.08 11.21
C TRP A 14 -22.10 10.72 11.29
N ARG A 15 -23.37 10.66 11.69
CA ARG A 15 -24.16 9.41 11.64
C ARG A 15 -24.19 8.81 10.23
N TRP A 16 -24.37 9.64 9.20
CA TRP A 16 -24.34 9.17 7.81
C TRP A 16 -22.96 8.63 7.42
N VAL A 17 -21.88 9.35 7.75
CA VAL A 17 -20.49 8.90 7.49
C VAL A 17 -20.21 7.58 8.20
N THR A 18 -20.58 7.46 9.48
CA THR A 18 -20.40 6.24 10.27
C THR A 18 -21.16 5.06 9.68
N ILE A 19 -22.43 5.24 9.30
CA ILE A 19 -23.23 4.18 8.69
C ILE A 19 -22.61 3.72 7.36
N VAL A 20 -22.26 4.66 6.47
CA VAL A 20 -21.65 4.33 5.18
C VAL A 20 -20.30 3.62 5.37
N SER A 21 -19.49 4.11 6.31
CA SER A 21 -18.21 3.50 6.66
C SER A 21 -18.38 2.09 7.18
N ALA A 22 -19.31 1.86 8.11
CA ALA A 22 -19.59 0.55 8.69
C ALA A 22 -20.10 -0.45 7.64
N LEU A 23 -21.03 -0.03 6.77
CA LEU A 23 -21.52 -0.87 5.68
C LEU A 23 -20.40 -1.24 4.69
N THR A 24 -19.51 -0.30 4.42
CA THR A 24 -18.38 -0.50 3.51
C THR A 24 -17.35 -1.45 4.12
N LEU A 25 -17.02 -1.28 5.40
CA LEU A 25 -16.16 -2.20 6.13
C LEU A 25 -16.77 -3.60 6.20
N PHE A 26 -18.07 -3.72 6.45
CA PHE A 26 -18.77 -5.00 6.42
C PHE A 26 -18.68 -5.65 5.04
N ALA A 27 -18.86 -4.89 3.95
CA ALA A 27 -18.69 -5.38 2.59
C ALA A 27 -17.24 -5.87 2.33
N MET A 28 -16.23 -5.18 2.85
CA MET A 28 -14.82 -5.59 2.75
C MET A 28 -14.51 -6.91 3.47
N LEU A 29 -15.31 -7.30 4.46
CA LEU A 29 -15.15 -8.58 5.17
C LEU A 29 -15.77 -9.76 4.41
N LEU A 30 -16.67 -9.52 3.44
CA LEU A 30 -17.35 -10.59 2.72
C LEU A 30 -16.38 -11.57 2.02
N PRO A 31 -15.34 -11.12 1.29
CA PRO A 31 -14.39 -12.04 0.67
C PRO A 31 -13.64 -12.90 1.69
N TYR A 32 -13.38 -12.37 2.89
CA TYR A 32 -12.75 -13.11 3.99
C TYR A 32 -13.65 -14.24 4.52
N LEU A 33 -14.98 -14.05 4.51
CA LEU A 33 -15.93 -15.11 4.88
C LEU A 33 -16.01 -16.22 3.83
N VAL A 34 -15.85 -15.87 2.55
CA VAL A 34 -15.84 -16.85 1.45
C VAL A 34 -14.62 -17.77 1.56
N VAL A 35 -13.43 -17.20 1.77
CA VAL A 35 -12.19 -17.97 1.86
C VAL A 35 -12.11 -18.90 3.07
N THR A 36 -12.60 -18.47 4.24
CA THR A 36 -12.56 -19.29 5.45
C THR A 36 -13.52 -20.48 5.41
N ALA A 37 -14.50 -20.48 4.50
CA ALA A 37 -15.46 -21.56 4.35
C ALA A 37 -15.04 -22.65 3.35
N GLN A 38 -14.03 -22.42 2.50
CA GLN A 38 -13.79 -23.23 1.29
C GLN A 38 -12.53 -24.12 1.30
N ALA A 39 -11.64 -24.02 2.29
CA ALA A 39 -10.35 -24.72 2.25
C ALA A 39 -10.00 -25.42 3.59
N PRO A 40 -10.42 -26.69 3.81
CA PRO A 40 -10.11 -27.42 5.05
C PRO A 40 -8.64 -27.88 5.14
N ASP A 41 -8.02 -28.23 4.01
CA ASP A 41 -6.64 -28.74 3.95
C ASP A 41 -5.59 -27.65 3.65
N GLN A 42 -6.03 -26.39 3.60
CA GLN A 42 -5.15 -25.23 3.41
C GLN A 42 -5.40 -24.20 4.49
N THR A 43 -4.32 -23.57 4.94
CA THR A 43 -4.36 -22.43 5.83
C THR A 43 -4.36 -21.14 5.02
N PHE A 44 -5.39 -20.31 5.23
CA PHE A 44 -5.40 -18.95 4.71
C PHE A 44 -4.42 -18.09 5.51
N MET A 45 -3.46 -17.47 4.82
CA MET A 45 -2.35 -16.72 5.44
C MET A 45 -2.75 -15.31 5.90
N GLY A 46 -4.02 -14.94 5.75
CA GLY A 46 -4.58 -13.74 6.36
C GLY A 46 -4.65 -12.49 5.46
N VAL A 47 -4.08 -12.52 4.26
CA VAL A 47 -4.03 -11.36 3.33
C VAL A 47 -4.53 -11.76 1.95
N LEU A 48 -5.55 -11.05 1.43
CA LEU A 48 -6.13 -11.32 0.10
C LEU A 48 -5.42 -10.59 -1.03
N HIS A 49 -5.15 -9.29 -0.86
CA HIS A 49 -4.52 -8.49 -1.90
C HIS A 49 -3.03 -8.36 -1.65
N LYS A 50 -2.23 -8.40 -2.72
CA LYS A 50 -0.77 -8.16 -2.64
C LYS A 50 -0.13 -9.00 -1.54
N TYR A 51 -0.32 -10.33 -1.62
CA TYR A 51 0.13 -11.26 -0.60
C TYR A 51 1.64 -11.12 -0.28
N GLU A 52 2.45 -10.80 -1.29
CA GLU A 52 3.89 -10.52 -1.15
C GLU A 52 4.14 -9.37 -0.17
N ASP A 53 3.48 -8.22 -0.39
CA ASP A 53 3.55 -7.06 0.50
C ASP A 53 2.99 -7.41 1.90
N GLY A 54 1.88 -8.16 1.94
CA GLY A 54 1.25 -8.63 3.17
C GLY A 54 2.19 -9.45 4.06
N ALA A 55 2.88 -10.42 3.47
CA ALA A 55 3.88 -11.24 4.15
C ALA A 55 5.06 -10.39 4.63
N ALA A 56 5.52 -9.45 3.80
CA ALA A 56 6.58 -8.50 4.17
C ALA A 56 6.17 -7.57 5.33
N TYR A 57 4.90 -7.18 5.43
CA TYR A 57 4.37 -6.40 6.56
C TYR A 57 4.30 -7.23 7.83
N LEU A 58 3.82 -8.47 7.75
CA LEU A 58 3.72 -9.37 8.90
C LEU A 58 5.10 -9.75 9.45
N SER A 59 6.08 -10.00 8.58
CA SER A 59 7.49 -10.20 8.96
C SER A 59 8.05 -8.99 9.75
N LYS A 60 7.75 -7.76 9.33
CA LYS A 60 8.16 -6.55 10.08
C LYS A 60 7.42 -6.42 11.42
N MET A 61 6.15 -6.81 11.47
CA MET A 61 5.40 -6.84 12.73
C MET A 61 5.98 -7.90 13.68
N ASP A 62 6.41 -9.04 13.17
CA ASP A 62 7.06 -10.08 13.97
C ASP A 62 8.39 -9.60 14.55
N GLN A 63 9.24 -8.97 13.72
CA GLN A 63 10.46 -8.31 14.18
C GLN A 63 10.19 -7.26 15.28
N GLY A 64 9.13 -6.45 15.14
CA GLY A 64 8.71 -5.49 16.16
C GLY A 64 8.21 -6.17 17.45
N ALA A 65 7.52 -7.31 17.34
CA ALA A 65 7.10 -8.13 18.47
C ALA A 65 8.33 -8.66 19.24
N ASN A 66 9.40 -9.01 18.51
CA ASN A 66 10.69 -9.43 19.06
C ASN A 66 11.53 -8.26 19.61
N GLY A 67 11.03 -7.02 19.52
CA GLY A 67 11.63 -5.83 20.15
C GLY A 67 12.46 -4.94 19.22
N ASN A 68 12.48 -5.22 17.92
CA ASN A 68 13.24 -4.43 16.95
C ASN A 68 12.49 -3.14 16.57
N TRP A 69 13.24 -2.04 16.47
CA TRP A 69 12.74 -0.76 15.96
C TRP A 69 13.16 -0.46 14.52
N LEU A 70 14.19 -1.15 14.04
CA LEU A 70 14.73 -1.03 12.69
C LEU A 70 14.40 -2.29 11.90
N THR A 71 14.06 -2.09 10.63
CA THR A 71 13.72 -3.14 9.69
C THR A 71 14.96 -3.80 9.15
N PHE A 72 14.99 -5.12 9.30
CA PHE A 72 15.87 -6.02 8.57
C PHE A 72 15.04 -6.75 7.51
N PHE A 73 15.46 -6.77 6.24
CA PHE A 73 14.71 -7.47 5.19
C PHE A 73 14.98 -8.97 5.28
N GLN A 74 14.04 -9.73 5.85
CA GLN A 74 14.19 -11.19 5.95
C GLN A 74 13.87 -11.91 4.63
N HIS A 75 13.31 -11.21 3.63
CA HIS A 75 13.05 -11.76 2.30
C HIS A 75 14.28 -11.82 1.39
N THR A 76 15.49 -11.71 1.95
CA THR A 76 16.75 -11.78 1.19
C THR A 76 17.81 -12.58 1.96
N PRO A 77 18.65 -13.37 1.27
CA PRO A 77 19.68 -14.16 1.93
C PRO A 77 20.91 -13.33 2.31
N GLU A 78 21.19 -12.23 1.60
CA GLU A 78 22.38 -11.41 1.83
C GLU A 78 22.32 -10.66 3.19
N PRO A 79 23.43 -10.64 3.94
CA PRO A 79 23.51 -9.83 5.15
C PRO A 79 23.51 -8.34 4.78
N HIS A 80 22.80 -7.54 5.57
CA HIS A 80 22.75 -6.09 5.41
C HIS A 80 22.41 -5.41 6.73
N ALA A 81 22.66 -4.10 6.82
CA ALA A 81 22.32 -3.33 8.01
C ALA A 81 20.81 -3.07 8.07
N SER A 82 20.23 -3.10 9.27
CA SER A 82 18.85 -2.68 9.49
C SER A 82 18.68 -1.17 9.27
N ALA A 83 17.49 -0.76 8.86
CA ALA A 83 17.15 0.65 8.60
C ALA A 83 15.71 0.99 9.02
N LEU A 84 15.42 2.27 9.22
CA LEU A 84 14.09 2.76 9.60
C LEU A 84 13.18 2.82 8.35
N ILE A 85 12.83 1.65 7.81
CA ILE A 85 11.91 1.48 6.67
C ILE A 85 10.58 0.95 7.18
N HIS A 86 9.48 1.60 6.79
CA HIS A 86 8.12 1.25 7.22
C HIS A 86 7.95 1.11 8.76
N PRO A 87 8.37 2.10 9.56
CA PRO A 87 8.34 2.03 11.03
C PRO A 87 6.95 1.80 11.62
N LEU A 88 5.88 2.08 10.87
CA LEU A 88 4.50 1.75 11.26
C LEU A 88 4.36 0.27 11.64
N TYR A 89 4.89 -0.65 10.83
CA TYR A 89 4.71 -2.09 11.07
C TYR A 89 5.54 -2.58 12.25
N MET A 90 6.72 -2.00 12.49
CA MET A 90 7.49 -2.24 13.72
C MET A 90 6.72 -1.80 14.96
N LEU A 91 6.12 -0.61 14.91
CA LEU A 91 5.29 -0.09 16.00
C LEU A 91 4.05 -0.98 16.24
N LEU A 92 3.42 -1.49 15.19
CA LEU A 92 2.34 -2.46 15.33
C LEU A 92 2.82 -3.79 15.91
N GLY A 93 4.05 -4.23 15.62
CA GLY A 93 4.69 -5.35 16.29
C GLY A 93 4.90 -5.13 17.79
N HIS A 94 5.31 -3.93 18.21
CA HIS A 94 5.34 -3.62 19.63
C HIS A 94 3.94 -3.69 20.28
N LEU A 95 2.88 -3.33 19.54
CA LEU A 95 1.51 -3.49 20.03
C LEU A 95 1.10 -4.96 20.16
N THR A 96 1.54 -5.86 19.27
CA THR A 96 1.26 -7.31 19.43
C THR A 96 1.89 -7.82 20.73
N ARG A 97 3.15 -7.44 21.00
CA ARG A 97 3.85 -7.78 22.24
C ARG A 97 3.14 -7.24 23.49
N LEU A 98 2.67 -5.99 23.46
CA LEU A 98 2.03 -5.35 24.61
C LEU A 98 0.60 -5.83 24.87
N SER A 99 -0.14 -6.17 23.81
CA SER A 99 -1.54 -6.61 23.90
C SER A 99 -1.70 -8.14 23.96
N PHE A 100 -0.64 -8.90 23.68
CA PHE A 100 -0.64 -10.35 23.48
C PHE A 100 -1.56 -10.82 22.35
N PHE A 101 -2.00 -9.92 21.47
CA PHE A 101 -2.79 -10.29 20.30
C PHE A 101 -1.89 -10.78 19.15
N PRO A 102 -2.36 -11.77 18.35
CA PRO A 102 -1.63 -12.23 17.18
C PRO A 102 -1.36 -11.09 16.18
N PRO A 103 -0.22 -11.08 15.48
CA PRO A 103 0.12 -10.06 14.47
C PRO A 103 -0.98 -9.81 13.45
N LEU A 104 -1.64 -10.88 12.99
CA LEU A 104 -2.72 -10.77 12.01
C LEU A 104 -3.94 -10.00 12.53
N LEU A 105 -4.30 -10.17 13.81
CA LEU A 105 -5.41 -9.45 14.43
C LEU A 105 -5.09 -7.96 14.56
N VAL A 106 -3.87 -7.63 15.00
CA VAL A 106 -3.41 -6.24 15.10
C VAL A 106 -3.34 -5.58 13.71
N PHE A 107 -2.85 -6.31 12.70
CA PHE A 107 -2.79 -5.84 11.31
C PHE A 107 -4.18 -5.44 10.79
N HIS A 108 -5.17 -6.34 10.91
CA HIS A 108 -6.52 -6.06 10.42
C HIS A 108 -7.25 -5.00 11.25
N GLY A 109 -7.06 -4.98 12.57
CA GLY A 109 -7.61 -3.94 13.45
C GLY A 109 -7.06 -2.55 13.10
N ALA A 110 -5.75 -2.45 12.88
CA ALA A 110 -5.11 -1.21 12.44
C ALA A 110 -5.58 -0.79 11.04
N ARG A 111 -5.78 -1.75 10.10
CA ARG A 111 -6.32 -1.47 8.76
C ARG A 111 -7.75 -0.90 8.82
N VAL A 112 -8.61 -1.47 9.67
CA VAL A 112 -9.98 -0.97 9.88
C VAL A 112 -9.94 0.45 10.46
N LEU A 113 -9.12 0.69 11.47
CA LEU A 113 -8.97 2.02 12.08
C LEU A 113 -8.45 3.05 11.06
N ALA A 114 -7.42 2.70 10.28
CA ALA A 114 -6.88 3.54 9.22
C ALA A 114 -7.94 3.91 8.18
N THR A 115 -8.80 2.96 7.81
CA THR A 115 -9.91 3.18 6.88
C THR A 115 -10.95 4.16 7.44
N LEU A 116 -11.32 4.02 8.72
CA LEU A 116 -12.23 4.95 9.38
C LEU A 116 -11.67 6.37 9.46
N VAL A 117 -10.38 6.50 9.78
CA VAL A 117 -9.67 7.78 9.81
C VAL A 117 -9.65 8.42 8.42
N MET A 118 -9.36 7.64 7.37
CA MET A 118 -9.39 8.09 5.98
C MET A 118 -10.78 8.59 5.56
N PHE A 119 -11.84 7.81 5.79
CA PHE A 119 -13.20 8.23 5.43
C PHE A 119 -13.62 9.50 6.19
N SER A 120 -13.29 9.59 7.48
CA SER A 120 -13.57 10.78 8.28
C SER A 120 -12.81 12.00 7.76
N ALA A 121 -11.53 11.85 7.42
CA ALA A 121 -10.70 12.92 6.87
C ALA A 121 -11.19 13.41 5.50
N ILE A 122 -11.57 12.49 4.60
CA ILE A 122 -12.15 12.84 3.29
C ILE A 122 -13.48 13.59 3.49
N TYR A 123 -14.37 13.13 4.38
CA TYR A 123 -15.62 13.85 4.61
C TYR A 123 -15.38 15.24 5.22
N GLN A 124 -14.46 15.35 6.19
CA GLN A 124 -14.11 16.63 6.80
C GLN A 124 -13.50 17.61 5.80
N LEU A 125 -12.66 17.14 4.88
CA LEU A 125 -12.17 17.94 3.74
C LEU A 125 -13.34 18.49 2.92
N GLY A 126 -14.29 17.62 2.55
CA GLY A 126 -15.50 18.04 1.84
C GLY A 126 -16.34 19.07 2.62
N ALA A 127 -16.46 18.91 3.93
CA ALA A 127 -17.21 19.83 4.79
C ALA A 127 -16.57 21.22 4.90
N ASN A 128 -15.24 21.30 4.82
CA ASN A 128 -14.49 22.55 4.81
C ASN A 128 -14.57 23.28 3.46
N ILE A 129 -14.80 22.54 2.36
CA ILE A 129 -14.90 23.09 1.02
C ILE A 129 -16.33 23.56 0.71
N TRP A 130 -17.33 22.70 0.91
CA TRP A 130 -18.70 22.98 0.50
C TRP A 130 -19.63 23.26 1.67
N VAL A 131 -20.47 24.29 1.52
CA VAL A 131 -21.56 24.60 2.48
C VAL A 131 -22.73 23.64 2.31
N LYS A 132 -23.06 23.25 1.07
CA LYS A 132 -24.20 22.38 0.78
C LYS A 132 -23.89 20.94 1.18
N LEU A 133 -24.74 20.35 2.03
CA LEU A 133 -24.65 18.93 2.42
C LEU A 133 -24.60 17.97 1.23
N ARG A 134 -25.37 18.26 0.18
CA ARG A 134 -25.37 17.44 -1.04
C ARG A 134 -23.99 17.36 -1.69
N ALA A 135 -23.31 18.50 -1.82
CA ALA A 135 -21.99 18.57 -2.43
C ALA A 135 -20.94 17.82 -1.57
N ARG A 136 -21.02 17.94 -0.24
CA ARG A 136 -20.18 17.15 0.69
C ARG A 136 -20.33 15.64 0.45
N ARG A 137 -21.57 15.16 0.32
CA ARG A 137 -21.87 13.74 0.06
C ARG A 137 -21.43 13.28 -1.33
N ILE A 138 -21.64 14.09 -2.37
CA ILE A 138 -21.17 13.79 -3.73
C ILE A 138 -19.65 13.68 -3.75
N PHE A 139 -18.95 14.64 -3.12
CA PHE A 139 -17.50 14.61 -3.00
C PHE A 139 -17.02 13.35 -2.29
N PHE A 140 -17.59 13.04 -1.12
CA PHE A 140 -17.23 11.84 -0.38
C PHE A 140 -17.43 10.57 -1.22
N VAL A 141 -18.59 10.45 -1.89
CA VAL A 141 -18.90 9.27 -2.70
C VAL A 141 -17.93 9.13 -3.87
N LEU A 142 -17.64 10.22 -4.59
CA LEU A 142 -16.72 10.19 -5.72
C LEU A 142 -15.26 10.00 -5.29
N ALA A 143 -14.85 10.53 -4.14
CA ALA A 143 -13.49 10.35 -3.64
C ALA A 143 -13.27 8.91 -3.16
N VAL A 144 -14.23 8.36 -2.39
CA VAL A 144 -14.09 7.04 -1.76
C VAL A 144 -14.41 5.92 -2.75
N PHE A 145 -15.58 5.96 -3.37
CA PHE A 145 -16.08 4.89 -4.24
C PHE A 145 -15.78 5.14 -5.72
N GLY A 146 -15.22 6.30 -6.07
CA GLY A 146 -14.83 6.61 -7.43
C GLY A 146 -13.78 5.64 -7.96
N SER A 147 -14.06 5.03 -9.10
CA SER A 147 -13.15 4.13 -9.79
C SER A 147 -13.39 4.19 -11.31
N GLY A 148 -12.58 3.43 -12.05
CA GLY A 148 -12.51 3.47 -13.50
C GLY A 148 -13.35 2.42 -14.23
N PHE A 149 -12.89 2.09 -15.43
CA PHE A 149 -13.43 1.03 -16.28
C PHE A 149 -12.55 -0.21 -16.31
N GLY A 150 -11.70 -0.42 -15.31
CA GLY A 150 -10.77 -1.54 -15.21
C GLY A 150 -11.45 -2.90 -15.27
N TRP A 151 -12.66 -3.04 -14.71
CA TRP A 151 -13.45 -4.26 -14.83
C TRP A 151 -13.74 -4.63 -16.30
N ILE A 152 -14.03 -3.64 -17.17
CA ILE A 152 -14.26 -3.86 -18.60
C ILE A 152 -12.95 -4.29 -19.26
N ILE A 153 -11.85 -3.60 -18.93
CA ILE A 153 -10.53 -3.86 -19.52
C ILE A 153 -10.08 -5.28 -19.19
N VAL A 154 -10.21 -5.71 -17.93
CA VAL A 154 -9.85 -7.07 -17.50
C VAL A 154 -10.70 -8.10 -18.24
N LEU A 155 -12.01 -7.90 -18.34
CA LEU A 155 -12.90 -8.83 -19.05
C LEU A 155 -12.61 -8.90 -20.57
N LEU A 156 -12.38 -7.77 -21.23
CA LEU A 156 -12.14 -7.72 -22.68
C LEU A 156 -10.74 -8.21 -23.07
N SER A 157 -9.77 -8.11 -22.16
CA SER A 157 -8.39 -8.56 -22.40
C SER A 157 -8.10 -9.95 -21.82
N SER A 158 -9.11 -10.63 -21.28
CA SER A 158 -8.92 -11.90 -20.55
C SER A 158 -7.86 -11.82 -19.44
N GLY A 159 -7.66 -10.64 -18.86
CA GLY A 159 -6.66 -10.36 -17.83
C GLY A 159 -5.29 -9.90 -18.32
N ASP A 160 -5.02 -9.87 -19.63
CA ASP A 160 -3.71 -9.49 -20.18
C ASP A 160 -3.38 -8.01 -19.95
N LEU A 161 -4.39 -7.14 -19.94
CA LEU A 161 -4.22 -5.71 -19.70
C LEU A 161 -4.64 -5.34 -18.28
N VAL A 162 -3.74 -4.69 -17.56
CA VAL A 162 -3.96 -4.31 -16.18
C VAL A 162 -4.15 -2.80 -16.08
N SER A 163 -5.39 -2.39 -15.82
CA SER A 163 -5.75 -0.98 -15.60
C SER A 163 -5.33 -0.51 -14.19
N PRO A 164 -4.96 0.77 -13.99
CA PRO A 164 -4.58 1.27 -12.67
C PRO A 164 -5.64 1.08 -11.58
N ASP A 165 -6.92 1.16 -11.91
CA ASP A 165 -8.03 0.97 -10.95
C ASP A 165 -8.21 -0.44 -10.43
N VAL A 166 -7.54 -1.44 -11.02
CA VAL A 166 -7.51 -2.82 -10.51
C VAL A 166 -6.16 -3.22 -9.91
N ASN A 167 -5.09 -2.42 -10.08
CA ASN A 167 -3.74 -2.79 -9.63
C ASN A 167 -2.96 -1.71 -8.85
N MET A 168 -3.45 -0.47 -8.78
CA MET A 168 -2.78 0.64 -8.08
C MET A 168 -3.60 1.11 -6.88
N PRO A 169 -3.53 0.40 -5.74
CA PRO A 169 -4.39 0.65 -4.59
C PRO A 169 -4.24 2.05 -4.00
N HIS A 170 -3.03 2.62 -4.01
CA HIS A 170 -2.74 3.94 -3.46
C HIS A 170 -3.47 5.09 -4.17
N MET A 171 -3.92 4.90 -5.42
CA MET A 171 -4.69 5.92 -6.16
C MET A 171 -6.14 6.02 -5.69
N TYR A 172 -6.74 4.91 -5.25
CA TYR A 172 -8.18 4.77 -5.00
C TYR A 172 -8.42 4.48 -3.52
N PRO A 173 -9.08 5.37 -2.74
CA PRO A 173 -9.24 5.19 -1.31
C PRO A 173 -9.86 3.85 -0.89
N LEU A 174 -10.90 3.38 -1.60
CA LEU A 174 -11.51 2.10 -1.25
C LEU A 174 -10.56 0.91 -1.49
N TYR A 175 -9.76 0.95 -2.54
CA TYR A 175 -8.76 -0.08 -2.80
C TYR A 175 -7.59 0.00 -1.81
N ALA A 176 -7.11 1.21 -1.50
CA ALA A 176 -6.11 1.43 -0.44
C ALA A 176 -6.50 0.76 0.88
N ALA A 177 -7.77 0.89 1.29
CA ALA A 177 -8.31 0.28 2.50
C ALA A 177 -8.27 -1.26 2.50
N MET A 178 -8.31 -1.91 1.33
CA MET A 178 -8.28 -3.37 1.20
C MET A 178 -6.86 -3.95 1.23
N VAL A 179 -5.85 -3.15 0.86
CA VAL A 179 -4.47 -3.65 0.67
C VAL A 179 -3.57 -3.46 1.87
N SER A 180 -3.48 -2.25 2.43
CA SER A 180 -2.47 -1.94 3.45
C SER A 180 -3.00 -0.97 4.50
N ILE A 181 -2.20 -0.72 5.54
CA ILE A 181 -2.54 0.21 6.63
C ILE A 181 -2.03 1.62 6.29
N HIS A 182 -0.84 1.72 5.71
CA HIS A 182 -0.20 3.00 5.46
C HIS A 182 -0.86 3.76 4.29
N TYR A 183 -1.39 3.10 3.25
CA TYR A 183 -2.08 3.82 2.17
C TYR A 183 -3.32 4.60 2.64
N PRO A 184 -4.29 4.00 3.35
CA PRO A 184 -5.43 4.76 3.84
C PRO A 184 -5.04 5.86 4.83
N LEU A 185 -4.06 5.62 5.73
CA LEU A 185 -3.54 6.67 6.60
C LEU A 185 -2.90 7.81 5.80
N SER A 186 -2.10 7.51 4.78
CA SER A 186 -1.48 8.52 3.93
C SER A 186 -2.53 9.39 3.23
N ILE A 187 -3.55 8.77 2.65
CA ILE A 187 -4.68 9.50 2.03
C ILE A 187 -5.42 10.35 3.08
N ALA A 188 -5.59 9.85 4.30
CA ALA A 188 -6.20 10.60 5.40
C ALA A 188 -5.39 11.87 5.73
N PHE A 189 -4.08 11.73 5.95
CA PHE A 189 -3.20 12.86 6.25
C PHE A 189 -3.10 13.84 5.07
N GLN A 190 -3.05 13.35 3.83
CA GLN A 190 -3.15 14.21 2.64
C GLN A 190 -4.45 15.02 2.65
N ALA A 191 -5.60 14.40 2.94
CA ALA A 191 -6.89 15.09 3.01
C ALA A 191 -6.95 16.12 4.14
N MET A 192 -6.41 15.79 5.32
CA MET A 192 -6.34 16.72 6.46
C MET A 192 -5.43 17.91 6.17
N ILE A 193 -4.24 17.68 5.59
CA ILE A 193 -3.30 18.73 5.19
C ILE A 193 -3.93 19.63 4.12
N ALA A 194 -4.51 19.04 3.08
CA ALA A 194 -5.24 19.78 2.04
C ALA A 194 -6.37 20.62 2.63
N SER A 195 -7.09 20.07 3.61
CA SER A 195 -8.19 20.79 4.27
C SER A 195 -7.72 22.06 4.99
N VAL A 196 -6.55 22.03 5.62
CA VAL A 196 -5.97 23.20 6.28
C VAL A 196 -5.45 24.19 5.24
N PHE A 197 -4.70 23.74 4.23
CA PHE A 197 -4.14 24.64 3.21
C PHE A 197 -5.19 25.31 2.34
N ILE A 198 -6.31 24.65 2.02
CA ILE A 198 -7.44 25.30 1.35
C ILE A 198 -7.94 26.50 2.18
N ALA A 199 -8.07 26.34 3.49
CA ALA A 199 -8.48 27.44 4.38
C ALA A 199 -7.41 28.54 4.45
N VAL A 200 -6.13 28.18 4.54
CA VAL A 200 -5.00 29.14 4.56
C VAL A 200 -4.93 29.97 3.29
N PHE A 201 -5.20 29.36 2.13
CA PHE A 201 -5.15 30.05 0.84
C PHE A 201 -6.43 30.82 0.50
N ARG A 202 -7.50 30.72 1.29
CA ARG A 202 -8.72 31.51 1.05
C ARG A 202 -8.47 33.02 1.16
N PRO A 203 -9.14 33.84 0.34
CA PRO A 203 -9.14 35.29 0.50
C PRO A 203 -9.61 35.70 1.90
N GLY A 204 -8.87 36.60 2.55
CA GLY A 204 -9.19 37.11 3.89
C GLY A 204 -8.62 36.31 5.06
N PHE A 205 -8.00 35.16 4.83
CA PHE A 205 -7.25 34.45 5.87
C PHE A 205 -5.95 35.21 6.19
N THR A 206 -5.66 35.41 7.48
CA THR A 206 -4.46 36.13 7.95
C THR A 206 -3.82 35.53 9.21
N SER A 207 -4.36 34.41 9.71
CA SER A 207 -3.88 33.81 10.97
C SER A 207 -2.53 33.11 10.78
N GLU A 208 -1.63 33.33 11.73
CA GLU A 208 -0.35 32.61 11.81
C GLU A 208 -0.55 31.15 12.24
N PRO A 209 0.29 30.20 11.81
CA PRO A 209 0.16 28.82 12.26
C PRO A 209 0.40 28.71 13.77
N THR A 210 -0.55 28.08 14.46
CA THR A 210 -0.48 27.75 15.89
C THR A 210 -0.89 26.31 16.11
N VAL A 211 -0.68 25.83 17.34
CA VAL A 211 -1.10 24.47 17.72
C VAL A 211 -2.64 24.29 17.69
N ASP A 212 -3.40 25.38 17.79
CA ASP A 212 -4.86 25.35 17.94
C ASP A 212 -5.63 25.57 16.61
N ASN A 213 -4.98 26.10 15.58
CA ASN A 213 -5.67 26.53 14.35
C ASN A 213 -5.37 25.67 13.11
N GLY A 214 -4.86 24.45 13.32
CA GLY A 214 -4.49 23.51 12.26
C GLY A 214 -2.99 23.36 12.04
N GLY A 215 -2.15 24.18 12.69
CA GLY A 215 -0.69 24.02 12.62
C GLY A 215 -0.25 22.63 13.07
N THR A 216 -0.82 22.11 14.16
CA THR A 216 -0.55 20.73 14.64
C THR A 216 -0.85 19.68 13.57
N VAL A 217 -1.94 19.84 12.81
CA VAL A 217 -2.30 18.91 11.73
C VAL A 217 -1.27 18.96 10.60
N ILE A 218 -0.80 20.16 10.23
CA ILE A 218 0.24 20.33 9.21
C ILE A 218 1.57 19.72 9.67
N PHE A 219 2.00 20.03 10.88
CA PHE A 219 3.27 19.58 11.42
C PHE A 219 3.29 18.06 11.62
N LEU A 220 2.35 17.52 12.41
CA LEU A 220 2.31 16.08 12.70
C LEU A 220 1.90 15.29 11.45
N GLY A 221 0.96 15.79 10.65
CA GLY A 221 0.56 15.13 9.40
C GLY A 221 1.71 15.05 8.41
N GLY A 222 2.51 16.11 8.28
CA GLY A 222 3.71 16.12 7.43
C GLY A 222 4.76 15.12 7.89
N VAL A 223 5.06 15.09 9.20
CA VAL A 223 6.00 14.13 9.81
C VAL A 223 5.53 12.70 9.63
N VAL A 224 4.28 12.41 9.95
CA VAL A 224 3.71 11.07 9.81
C VAL A 224 3.70 10.65 8.34
N LEU A 225 3.29 11.52 7.42
CA LEU A 225 3.29 11.20 5.99
C LEU A 225 4.70 10.96 5.45
N ALA A 226 5.72 11.66 5.97
CA ALA A 226 7.12 11.43 5.58
C ALA A 226 7.62 10.03 5.95
N PHE A 227 7.16 9.45 7.07
CA PHE A 227 7.47 8.08 7.47
C PHE A 227 6.57 7.02 6.82
N LEU A 228 5.31 7.36 6.55
CA LEU A 228 4.35 6.43 5.95
C LEU A 228 4.56 6.27 4.46
N PHE A 229 4.67 7.39 3.73
CA PHE A 229 4.68 7.38 2.27
C PHE A 229 5.19 8.71 1.68
N GLN A 230 6.52 8.85 1.57
CA GLN A 230 7.19 10.06 1.10
C GLN A 230 6.73 10.52 -0.30
N GLU A 231 6.42 9.58 -1.19
CA GLU A 231 6.00 9.85 -2.57
C GLU A 231 4.63 10.56 -2.62
N ALA A 232 3.77 10.34 -1.62
CA ALA A 232 2.48 11.01 -1.47
C ALA A 232 2.60 12.45 -0.93
N LEU A 233 3.70 12.77 -0.25
CA LEU A 233 3.96 14.07 0.37
C LEU A 233 4.49 15.10 -0.63
N LEU A 234 5.35 14.68 -1.56
CA LEU A 234 5.99 15.58 -2.52
C LEU A 234 4.99 16.39 -3.38
N PRO A 235 3.92 15.80 -3.97
CA PRO A 235 2.94 16.57 -4.74
C PRO A 235 2.22 17.63 -3.92
N ILE A 236 1.98 17.39 -2.62
CA ILE A 236 1.38 18.39 -1.72
C ILE A 236 2.36 19.53 -1.47
N ILE A 237 3.63 19.23 -1.19
CA ILE A 237 4.66 20.26 -1.00
C ILE A 237 4.76 21.15 -2.24
N ILE A 238 4.80 20.55 -3.43
CA ILE A 238 4.82 21.28 -4.70
C ILE A 238 3.56 22.15 -4.86
N ALA A 239 2.38 21.66 -4.47
CA ALA A 239 1.14 22.43 -4.53
C ALA A 239 1.13 23.61 -3.57
N VAL A 240 1.65 23.46 -2.35
CA VAL A 240 1.78 24.53 -1.35
C VAL A 240 2.75 25.60 -1.86
N ILE A 241 3.95 25.21 -2.29
CA ILE A 241 4.95 26.13 -2.85
C ILE A 241 4.38 26.81 -4.10
N GLY A 242 3.77 26.05 -5.00
CA GLY A 242 3.14 26.56 -6.21
C GLY A 242 2.02 27.56 -5.92
N SER A 243 1.26 27.38 -4.84
CA SER A 243 0.19 28.30 -4.44
C SER A 243 0.75 29.63 -3.92
N VAL A 244 1.82 29.58 -3.12
CA VAL A 244 2.55 30.78 -2.66
C VAL A 244 3.19 31.52 -3.84
N LEU A 245 3.86 30.78 -4.74
CA LEU A 245 4.48 31.35 -5.94
C LEU A 245 3.45 31.96 -6.89
N ALA A 246 2.33 31.28 -7.12
CA ALA A 246 1.23 31.80 -7.94
C ALA A 246 0.71 33.13 -7.39
N ARG A 247 0.51 33.24 -6.08
CA ARG A 247 0.10 34.49 -5.43
C ARG A 247 1.16 35.57 -5.54
N TRP A 248 2.43 35.24 -5.36
CA TRP A 248 3.52 36.18 -5.56
C TRP A 248 3.56 36.72 -7.00
N VAL A 249 3.39 35.87 -8.01
CA VAL A 249 3.42 36.28 -9.42
C VAL A 249 2.19 37.12 -9.79
N LEU A 250 0.99 36.71 -9.35
CA LEU A 250 -0.27 37.37 -9.70
C LEU A 250 -0.52 38.66 -8.92
N ASP A 251 -0.30 38.64 -7.61
CA ASP A 251 -0.62 39.78 -6.73
C ASP A 251 0.60 40.64 -6.38
N ARG A 252 1.81 40.23 -6.80
CA ARG A 252 3.10 40.86 -6.46
C ARG A 252 3.33 41.00 -4.96
N LYS A 253 2.68 40.16 -4.16
CA LYS A 253 2.74 40.17 -2.69
C LYS A 253 3.07 38.78 -2.18
N VAL A 254 4.09 38.71 -1.33
CA VAL A 254 4.34 37.52 -0.51
C VAL A 254 3.79 37.80 0.88
N LYS A 255 2.85 36.99 1.34
CA LYS A 255 2.33 37.13 2.70
C LYS A 255 3.14 36.24 3.65
N ALA A 256 3.73 36.84 4.68
CA ALA A 256 4.61 36.14 5.61
C ALA A 256 3.94 34.94 6.29
N PHE A 257 2.65 35.04 6.63
CA PHE A 257 1.93 33.92 7.26
C PHE A 257 1.85 32.69 6.34
N GLU A 258 1.70 32.86 5.03
CA GLU A 258 1.64 31.73 4.07
C GLU A 258 2.98 30.98 4.00
N LEU A 259 4.08 31.74 4.02
CA LEU A 259 5.42 31.15 4.13
C LEU A 259 5.58 30.39 5.44
N ARG A 260 5.07 30.93 6.56
CA ARG A 260 5.14 30.25 7.87
C ARG A 260 4.32 28.96 7.87
N TRP A 261 3.13 28.95 7.29
CA TRP A 261 2.34 27.74 7.09
C TRP A 261 3.07 26.71 6.22
N ALA A 262 3.72 27.14 5.13
CA ALA A 262 4.54 26.26 4.31
C ALA A 262 5.76 25.71 5.07
N MET A 263 6.42 26.54 5.88
CA MET A 263 7.54 26.11 6.73
C MET A 263 7.12 25.10 7.79
N TRP A 264 5.93 25.26 8.38
CA TRP A 264 5.37 24.27 9.32
C TRP A 264 5.20 22.89 8.71
N LEU A 265 4.98 22.80 7.39
CA LEU A 265 4.99 21.54 6.67
C LEU A 265 6.43 21.09 6.36
N ILE A 266 7.22 21.94 5.70
CA ILE A 266 8.47 21.54 5.02
C ILE A 266 9.64 21.33 5.99
N VAL A 267 9.81 22.21 6.99
CA VAL A 267 10.96 22.17 7.90
C VAL A 267 11.07 20.84 8.66
N PRO A 268 10.02 20.29 9.29
CA PRO A 268 10.14 19.03 10.02
C PRO A 268 10.38 17.81 9.12
N ILE A 269 10.06 17.90 7.84
CA ILE A 269 10.29 16.82 6.86
C ILE A 269 11.77 16.74 6.46
N PHE A 270 12.49 17.87 6.48
CA PHE A 270 13.88 17.93 6.02
C PHE A 270 14.82 16.91 6.69
N PRO A 271 14.89 16.76 8.03
CA PRO A 271 15.75 15.74 8.65
C PRO A 271 15.34 14.31 8.26
N ILE A 272 14.04 14.03 8.07
CA ILE A 272 13.54 12.72 7.67
C ILE A 272 13.94 12.42 6.22
N ALA A 273 13.77 13.39 5.32
CA ALA A 273 14.20 13.27 3.93
C ALA A 273 15.72 13.10 3.82
N ALA A 274 16.51 13.81 4.64
CA ALA A 274 17.95 13.64 4.70
C ALA A 274 18.35 12.24 5.20
N TYR A 275 17.66 11.72 6.22
CA TYR A 275 17.85 10.34 6.68
C TYR A 275 17.56 9.31 5.57
N TYR A 276 16.42 9.42 4.88
CA TYR A 276 16.09 8.47 3.81
C TYR A 276 17.07 8.58 2.63
N THR A 277 17.44 9.79 2.24
CA THR A 277 18.40 9.99 1.13
C THR A 277 19.76 9.37 1.45
N THR A 278 20.27 9.60 2.67
CA THR A 278 21.56 9.02 3.11
C THR A 278 21.46 7.50 3.25
N THR A 279 20.34 6.98 3.77
CA THR A 279 20.10 5.54 3.90
C THR A 279 20.03 4.86 2.53
N ILE A 280 19.34 5.44 1.54
CA ILE A 280 19.27 4.90 0.17
C ILE A 280 20.66 4.81 -0.46
N GLN A 281 21.56 5.75 -0.16
CA GLN A 281 22.92 5.79 -0.72
C GLN A 281 23.91 4.87 0.01
N SER A 282 23.73 4.67 1.31
CA SER A 282 24.69 3.95 2.17
C SER A 282 24.26 2.51 2.50
N ASN A 283 22.97 2.20 2.46
CA ASN A 283 22.44 0.88 2.75
C ASN A 283 22.07 0.16 1.45
N LEU A 284 22.87 -0.86 1.10
CA LEU A 284 22.71 -1.62 -0.14
C LEU A 284 21.31 -2.21 -0.30
N ALA A 285 20.75 -2.77 0.77
CA ALA A 285 19.44 -3.42 0.73
C ALA A 285 18.30 -2.42 0.46
N VAL A 286 18.36 -1.25 1.10
CA VAL A 286 17.38 -0.16 0.85
C VAL A 286 17.53 0.40 -0.56
N GLY A 287 18.76 0.52 -1.07
CA GLY A 287 19.03 0.92 -2.44
C GLY A 287 18.41 -0.02 -3.47
N PHE A 288 18.57 -1.34 -3.29
CA PHE A 288 17.94 -2.36 -4.13
C PHE A 288 16.41 -2.36 -4.00
N TRP A 289 15.88 -2.19 -2.79
CA TRP A 289 14.44 -2.12 -2.56
C TRP A 289 13.76 -0.99 -3.34
N LEU A 290 14.42 0.15 -3.50
CA LEU A 290 13.91 1.25 -4.30
C LEU A 290 14.15 1.05 -5.81
N SER A 291 15.34 0.58 -6.20
CA SER A 291 15.75 0.51 -7.62
C SER A 291 15.07 -0.61 -8.41
N GLN A 292 14.66 -1.69 -7.74
CA GLN A 292 13.98 -2.83 -8.37
C GLN A 292 12.47 -2.61 -8.59
N ARG A 293 11.92 -1.48 -8.12
CA ARG A 293 10.51 -1.15 -8.38
C ARG A 293 10.28 -0.93 -9.88
N PRO A 294 9.13 -1.37 -10.44
CA PRO A 294 8.81 -1.12 -11.84
C PRO A 294 8.87 0.38 -12.16
N SER A 295 9.68 0.74 -13.17
CA SER A 295 9.87 2.12 -13.64
C SER A 295 9.11 2.43 -14.93
N ALA A 296 8.53 1.41 -15.56
CA ALA A 296 7.75 1.55 -16.79
C ALA A 296 6.51 2.42 -16.53
N LEU A 297 6.32 3.43 -17.39
CA LEU A 297 5.10 4.23 -17.40
C LEU A 297 3.92 3.36 -17.87
N PRO A 298 2.86 3.21 -17.05
CA PRO A 298 1.62 2.64 -17.51
C PRO A 298 1.10 3.37 -18.77
N SER A 299 0.43 2.63 -19.64
CA SER A 299 -0.24 3.20 -20.82
C SER A 299 -1.13 4.37 -20.39
N LEU A 300 -0.91 5.55 -20.98
CA LEU A 300 -1.71 6.74 -20.69
C LEU A 300 -3.20 6.49 -20.93
N VAL A 301 -3.54 5.70 -21.96
CA VAL A 301 -4.92 5.32 -22.25
C VAL A 301 -5.51 4.51 -21.11
N LEU A 302 -4.79 3.49 -20.63
CA LEU A 302 -5.24 2.69 -19.48
C LEU A 302 -5.35 3.54 -18.22
N THR A 303 -4.43 4.48 -17.99
CA THR A 303 -4.51 5.41 -16.86
C THR A 303 -5.74 6.31 -16.92
N LEU A 304 -6.07 6.87 -18.09
CA LEU A 304 -7.28 7.68 -18.26
C LEU A 304 -8.55 6.85 -18.09
N LEU A 305 -8.58 5.61 -18.61
CA LEU A 305 -9.70 4.69 -18.42
C LEU A 305 -9.84 4.23 -16.96
N GLY A 306 -8.73 4.09 -16.23
CA GLY A 306 -8.71 3.80 -14.80
C GLY A 306 -9.27 4.92 -13.93
N LEU A 307 -9.19 6.18 -14.37
CA LEU A 307 -9.89 7.28 -13.70
C LEU A 307 -11.38 7.40 -14.10
N GLY A 308 -11.74 6.77 -15.22
CA GLY A 308 -13.08 6.53 -15.74
C GLY A 308 -14.08 7.69 -15.62
N LEU A 309 -15.29 7.37 -15.17
CA LEU A 309 -16.39 8.34 -15.08
C LEU A 309 -16.09 9.53 -14.15
N PRO A 310 -15.45 9.38 -12.98
CA PRO A 310 -15.01 10.52 -12.17
C PRO A 310 -14.19 11.56 -12.95
N LEU A 311 -13.26 11.13 -13.80
CA LEU A 311 -12.49 12.04 -14.65
C LEU A 311 -13.38 12.77 -15.64
N VAL A 312 -14.29 12.06 -16.34
CA VAL A 312 -15.22 12.67 -17.30
C VAL A 312 -16.10 13.74 -16.63
N LEU A 313 -16.64 13.43 -15.46
CA LEU A 313 -17.46 14.36 -14.68
C LEU A 313 -16.67 15.60 -14.25
N SER A 314 -15.36 15.48 -14.05
CA SER A 314 -14.48 16.57 -13.64
C SER A 314 -14.14 17.57 -14.75
N ILE A 315 -14.29 17.22 -16.02
CA ILE A 315 -13.81 18.03 -17.17
C ILE A 315 -14.32 19.48 -17.13
N PRO A 316 -15.62 19.78 -16.95
CA PRO A 316 -16.08 21.18 -16.90
C PRO A 316 -15.50 21.95 -15.71
N GLY A 317 -15.30 21.28 -14.57
CA GLY A 317 -14.71 21.85 -13.37
C GLY A 317 -13.23 22.18 -13.58
N LEU A 318 -12.47 21.24 -14.16
CA LEU A 318 -11.07 21.46 -14.55
C LEU A 318 -10.92 22.59 -15.56
N ALA A 319 -11.76 22.61 -16.60
CA ALA A 319 -11.73 23.66 -17.61
C ALA A 319 -12.01 25.05 -17.01
N ARG A 320 -12.95 25.16 -16.06
CA ARG A 320 -13.20 26.41 -15.33
C ARG A 320 -12.02 26.78 -14.45
N ALA A 321 -11.45 25.83 -13.71
CA ALA A 321 -10.33 26.07 -12.80
C ALA A 321 -9.07 26.53 -13.56
N LEU A 322 -8.78 25.93 -14.72
CA LEU A 322 -7.68 26.35 -15.60
C LEU A 322 -7.88 27.76 -16.15
N ARG A 323 -9.12 28.13 -16.51
CA ARG A 323 -9.43 29.45 -17.07
C ARG A 323 -9.45 30.56 -16.04
N ARG A 324 -9.97 30.29 -14.83
CA ARG A 324 -10.19 31.31 -13.81
C ARG A 324 -9.16 31.32 -12.70
N PHE A 325 -8.53 30.17 -12.44
CA PHE A 325 -7.48 30.00 -11.44
C PHE A 325 -7.82 30.62 -10.06
N GLU A 326 -9.05 30.37 -9.60
CA GLU A 326 -9.64 31.02 -8.41
C GLU A 326 -8.92 30.57 -7.12
N GLU A 327 -8.68 31.50 -6.19
CA GLU A 327 -7.97 31.22 -4.94
C GLU A 327 -8.77 30.39 -3.92
N ASP A 328 -10.09 30.33 -4.06
CA ASP A 328 -10.99 29.63 -3.14
C ASP A 328 -11.00 28.11 -3.40
N GLY A 329 -9.87 27.47 -3.07
CA GLY A 329 -9.64 26.03 -3.17
C GLY A 329 -9.25 25.54 -4.57
N ASP A 330 -9.83 26.10 -5.64
CA ASP A 330 -9.60 25.64 -7.03
C ASP A 330 -8.11 25.66 -7.40
N ARG A 331 -7.41 26.76 -7.11
CA ARG A 331 -5.99 26.90 -7.40
C ARG A 331 -5.15 25.83 -6.70
N PHE A 332 -5.34 25.64 -5.40
CA PHE A 332 -4.57 24.65 -4.64
C PHE A 332 -4.84 23.22 -5.15
N MET A 333 -6.10 22.85 -5.36
CA MET A 333 -6.48 21.53 -5.86
C MET A 333 -6.00 21.28 -7.29
N LEU A 334 -5.98 22.31 -8.13
CA LEU A 334 -5.46 22.22 -9.49
C LEU A 334 -3.94 22.05 -9.49
N LEU A 335 -3.22 22.84 -8.69
CA LEU A 335 -1.78 22.74 -8.54
C LEU A 335 -1.36 21.41 -7.93
N TRP A 336 -2.17 20.86 -7.01
CA TRP A 336 -1.94 19.54 -6.45
C TRP A 336 -2.14 18.42 -7.47
N LEU A 337 -3.25 18.45 -8.23
CA LEU A 337 -3.46 17.50 -9.33
C LEU A 337 -2.35 17.61 -10.38
N PHE A 338 -1.97 18.83 -10.75
CA PHE A 338 -0.89 19.07 -11.68
C PHE A 338 0.45 18.53 -11.14
N ALA A 339 0.76 18.77 -9.87
CA ALA A 339 1.96 18.24 -9.23
C ALA A 339 1.99 16.71 -9.24
N MET A 340 0.87 16.04 -8.92
CA MET A 340 0.78 14.56 -9.02
C MET A 340 1.09 14.07 -10.43
N VAL A 341 0.46 14.66 -11.44
CA VAL A 341 0.63 14.27 -12.85
C VAL A 341 2.05 14.56 -13.34
N VAL A 342 2.62 15.72 -13.01
CA VAL A 342 4.00 16.07 -13.39
C VAL A 342 4.99 15.13 -12.70
N SER A 343 4.85 14.88 -11.41
CA SER A 343 5.72 13.94 -10.68
C SER A 343 5.64 12.52 -11.27
N TYR A 344 4.45 12.08 -11.68
CA TYR A 344 4.28 10.80 -12.38
C TYR A 344 5.10 10.69 -13.68
N PHE A 345 5.18 11.77 -14.47
CA PHE A 345 5.95 11.78 -15.72
C PHE A 345 7.45 12.09 -15.53
N VAL A 346 7.82 12.88 -14.52
CA VAL A 346 9.20 13.37 -14.35
C VAL A 346 10.03 12.45 -13.45
N ALA A 347 9.43 11.78 -12.47
CA ALA A 347 10.19 10.98 -11.51
C ALA A 347 10.97 9.84 -12.18
N SER A 348 12.21 9.63 -11.75
CA SER A 348 13.09 8.56 -12.27
C SER A 348 12.70 7.17 -11.77
N SER A 349 12.11 7.07 -10.59
CA SER A 349 11.67 5.84 -9.93
C SER A 349 10.34 6.04 -9.20
N GLY A 350 9.61 4.95 -8.92
CA GLY A 350 8.38 5.00 -8.13
C GLY A 350 7.25 5.84 -8.76
N ARG A 351 7.26 6.07 -10.09
CA ARG A 351 6.40 7.01 -10.82
C ARG A 351 4.92 6.94 -10.41
N VAL A 352 4.37 5.73 -10.34
CA VAL A 352 2.94 5.52 -10.02
C VAL A 352 2.58 5.98 -8.60
N GLN A 353 3.52 5.95 -7.65
CA GLN A 353 3.29 6.25 -6.24
C GLN A 353 2.95 7.73 -6.01
N TYR A 354 3.41 8.63 -6.88
CA TYR A 354 3.07 10.06 -6.84
C TYR A 354 1.59 10.35 -7.16
N LEU A 355 0.84 9.37 -7.66
CA LEU A 355 -0.62 9.47 -7.86
C LEU A 355 -1.42 9.05 -6.61
N ALA A 356 -0.76 8.86 -5.46
CA ALA A 356 -1.42 8.52 -4.21
C ALA A 356 -2.50 9.55 -3.84
N GLY A 357 -3.73 9.08 -3.68
CA GLY A 357 -4.88 9.92 -3.36
C GLY A 357 -5.39 10.81 -4.51
N ILE A 358 -5.01 10.55 -5.78
CA ILE A 358 -5.45 11.35 -6.95
C ILE A 358 -6.97 11.47 -7.07
N MET A 359 -7.72 10.51 -6.56
CA MET A 359 -9.18 10.57 -6.52
C MET A 359 -9.72 11.76 -5.73
N ILE A 360 -8.96 12.32 -4.77
CA ILE A 360 -9.36 13.51 -4.02
C ILE A 360 -9.50 14.75 -4.93
N PRO A 361 -8.46 15.20 -5.65
CA PRO A 361 -8.62 16.33 -6.58
C PRO A 361 -9.57 16.05 -7.73
N ILE A 362 -9.64 14.81 -8.24
CA ILE A 362 -10.61 14.46 -9.30
C ILE A 362 -12.05 14.59 -8.78
N ALA A 363 -12.34 14.03 -7.60
CA ALA A 363 -13.65 14.14 -6.96
C ALA A 363 -14.01 15.60 -6.63
N TYR A 364 -13.02 16.42 -6.31
CA TYR A 364 -13.23 17.86 -6.10
C TYR A 364 -13.77 18.54 -7.35
N PHE A 365 -13.06 18.40 -8.48
CA PHE A 365 -13.48 19.03 -9.73
C PHE A 365 -14.76 18.40 -10.29
N ALA A 366 -14.96 17.10 -10.12
CA ALA A 366 -16.21 16.43 -10.48
C ALA A 366 -17.39 16.96 -9.66
N THR A 367 -17.24 17.11 -8.35
CA THR A 367 -18.30 17.67 -7.48
C THR A 367 -18.64 19.11 -7.87
N ARG A 368 -17.62 19.93 -8.14
CA ARG A 368 -17.81 21.32 -8.58
C ARG A 368 -18.51 21.39 -9.92
N ALA A 369 -18.09 20.59 -10.90
CA ALA A 369 -18.72 20.49 -12.20
C ALA A 369 -20.18 20.02 -12.11
N ILE A 370 -20.46 19.06 -11.24
CA ILE A 370 -21.81 18.55 -11.01
C ILE A 370 -22.74 19.66 -10.50
N GLU A 371 -22.32 20.39 -9.47
CA GLU A 371 -23.12 21.45 -8.85
C GLU A 371 -23.30 22.67 -9.76
N ASP A 372 -22.25 23.06 -10.49
CA ASP A 372 -22.25 24.32 -11.24
C ASP A 372 -22.62 24.17 -12.71
N TYR A 373 -22.41 23.00 -13.32
CA TYR A 373 -22.60 22.77 -14.75
C TYR A 373 -23.68 21.71 -15.00
N TRP A 374 -23.43 20.45 -14.64
CA TRP A 374 -24.30 19.33 -15.04
C TRP A 374 -25.73 19.47 -14.53
N PHE A 375 -25.91 19.87 -13.27
CA PHE A 375 -27.26 20.12 -12.73
C PHE A 375 -28.00 21.29 -13.36
N LYS A 376 -27.28 22.33 -13.76
CA LYS A 376 -27.92 23.53 -14.32
C LYS A 376 -28.27 23.33 -15.80
N GLN A 377 -27.35 22.73 -16.56
CA GLN A 377 -27.45 22.68 -18.02
C GLN A 377 -28.19 21.45 -18.55
N ILE A 378 -28.06 20.30 -17.89
CA ILE A 378 -28.61 19.03 -18.40
C ILE A 378 -29.70 18.47 -17.48
N PHE A 379 -29.58 18.69 -16.16
CA PHE A 379 -30.48 18.08 -15.17
C PHE A 379 -31.31 19.10 -14.37
N SER A 380 -32.01 20.01 -15.07
CA SER A 380 -32.69 21.14 -14.41
C SER A 380 -33.77 20.74 -13.41
N ARG A 381 -34.43 19.58 -13.57
CA ARG A 381 -35.43 19.07 -12.61
C ARG A 381 -34.81 18.12 -11.60
N ARG A 382 -35.14 18.30 -10.31
CA ARG A 382 -34.64 17.50 -9.17
C ARG A 382 -34.86 15.99 -9.34
N ILE A 383 -35.95 15.57 -9.98
CA ILE A 383 -36.25 14.15 -10.22
C ILE A 383 -35.30 13.51 -11.25
N HIS A 384 -34.88 14.24 -12.28
CA HIS A 384 -33.89 13.76 -13.26
C HIS A 384 -32.51 13.63 -12.63
N GLN A 385 -32.14 14.57 -11.75
CA GLN A 385 -30.90 14.49 -11.00
C GLN A 385 -30.83 13.19 -10.18
N GLN A 386 -31.88 12.86 -9.42
CA GLN A 386 -31.92 11.64 -8.60
C GLN A 386 -31.83 10.35 -9.44
N ARG A 387 -32.58 10.26 -10.55
CA ARG A 387 -32.53 9.08 -11.44
C ARG A 387 -31.14 8.85 -12.01
N ILE A 388 -30.43 9.92 -12.35
CA ILE A 388 -29.08 9.81 -12.94
C ILE A 388 -28.03 9.48 -11.90
N TYR A 389 -28.15 9.98 -10.67
CA TYR A 389 -27.34 9.48 -9.57
C TYR A 389 -27.49 7.97 -9.39
N ILE A 390 -28.74 7.50 -9.38
CA ILE A 390 -29.03 6.07 -9.23
C ILE A 390 -28.47 5.28 -10.42
N ALA A 391 -28.50 5.83 -11.64
CA ALA A 391 -27.96 5.16 -12.83
C ALA A 391 -26.42 5.17 -12.90
N LEU A 392 -25.76 6.25 -12.49
CA LEU A 392 -24.30 6.38 -12.56
C LEU A 392 -23.60 5.72 -11.38
N PHE A 393 -24.24 5.65 -10.21
CA PHE A 393 -23.63 5.07 -9.01
C PHE A 393 -23.14 3.63 -9.20
N PRO A 394 -23.92 2.70 -9.81
CA PRO A 394 -23.43 1.36 -10.14
C PRO A 394 -22.17 1.37 -11.00
N ILE A 395 -22.08 2.26 -12.00
CA ILE A 395 -20.93 2.33 -12.90
C ILE A 395 -19.66 2.75 -12.14
N VAL A 396 -19.80 3.71 -11.22
CA VAL A 396 -18.68 4.23 -10.42
C VAL A 396 -18.15 3.18 -9.44
N ILE A 397 -19.02 2.36 -8.86
CA ILE A 397 -18.65 1.37 -7.83
C ILE A 397 -18.27 0.00 -8.41
N LEU A 398 -18.58 -0.29 -9.67
CA LEU A 398 -18.45 -1.64 -10.22
C LEU A 398 -17.00 -2.17 -10.24
N THR A 399 -16.01 -1.33 -10.58
CA THR A 399 -14.61 -1.75 -10.42
C THR A 399 -14.28 -2.08 -8.97
N ASN A 400 -14.80 -1.34 -7.99
CA ASN A 400 -14.52 -1.65 -6.59
C ASN A 400 -15.12 -3.00 -6.16
N LEU A 401 -16.32 -3.33 -6.65
CA LEU A 401 -16.90 -4.67 -6.45
C LEU A 401 -16.07 -5.75 -7.14
N PHE A 402 -15.58 -5.47 -8.34
CA PHE A 402 -14.71 -6.38 -9.08
C PHE A 402 -13.40 -6.63 -8.30
N VAL A 403 -12.70 -5.57 -7.89
CA VAL A 403 -11.46 -5.66 -7.10
C VAL A 403 -11.71 -6.37 -5.78
N LEU A 404 -12.84 -6.11 -5.11
CA LEU A 404 -13.17 -6.74 -3.82
C LEU A 404 -13.19 -8.28 -3.90
N PHE A 405 -13.73 -8.84 -4.99
CA PHE A 405 -13.86 -10.30 -5.16
C PHE A 405 -12.77 -10.94 -6.03
N LEU A 406 -11.98 -10.14 -6.76
CA LEU A 406 -10.94 -10.64 -7.66
C LEU A 406 -9.94 -11.59 -6.98
N PRO A 407 -9.41 -11.34 -5.76
CA PRO A 407 -8.47 -12.28 -5.13
C PRO A 407 -9.09 -13.62 -4.73
N VAL A 408 -10.41 -13.68 -4.59
CA VAL A 408 -11.13 -14.87 -4.12
C VAL A 408 -11.73 -15.65 -5.29
N SER A 409 -11.73 -15.08 -6.51
CA SER A 409 -12.29 -15.76 -7.68
C SER A 409 -11.62 -17.10 -7.93
N GLY A 410 -10.28 -17.18 -7.82
CA GLY A 410 -9.54 -18.43 -7.97
C GLY A 410 -10.00 -19.50 -6.97
N VAL A 411 -10.14 -19.14 -5.69
CA VAL A 411 -10.63 -20.06 -4.64
C VAL A 411 -12.01 -20.62 -5.00
N MET A 412 -12.92 -19.75 -5.48
CA MET A 412 -14.29 -20.15 -5.81
C MET A 412 -14.38 -21.14 -6.98
N VAL A 413 -13.41 -21.16 -7.88
CA VAL A 413 -13.31 -22.15 -8.97
C VAL A 413 -12.30 -23.27 -8.69
N GLY A 414 -11.81 -23.39 -7.45
CA GLY A 414 -10.87 -24.42 -7.03
C GLY A 414 -9.45 -24.24 -7.56
N GLU A 415 -9.12 -23.04 -8.06
CA GLU A 415 -7.75 -22.67 -8.40
C GLU A 415 -6.94 -22.38 -7.14
N ARG A 416 -5.63 -22.66 -7.21
CA ARG A 416 -4.69 -22.33 -6.14
C ARG A 416 -4.50 -20.81 -6.09
N VAL A 417 -4.48 -20.27 -4.88
CA VAL A 417 -4.24 -18.84 -4.63
C VAL A 417 -3.07 -18.72 -3.67
N GLU A 418 -2.11 -17.85 -3.97
CA GLU A 418 -0.84 -17.71 -3.23
C GLU A 418 -1.01 -17.21 -1.78
N SER A 419 -2.21 -16.74 -1.44
CA SER A 419 -2.62 -16.41 -0.08
C SER A 419 -2.97 -17.62 0.80
N PHE A 420 -2.91 -18.84 0.25
CA PHE A 420 -3.16 -20.09 0.97
C PHE A 420 -1.97 -21.02 0.85
N LEU A 421 -1.63 -21.66 1.97
CA LEU A 421 -0.63 -22.71 2.01
C LEU A 421 -1.25 -24.02 2.49
N PRO A 422 -0.83 -25.18 1.98
CA PRO A 422 -1.11 -26.46 2.63
C PRO A 422 -0.69 -26.44 4.11
N ASN A 423 -1.49 -27.08 4.98
CA ASN A 423 -1.27 -27.07 6.43
C ASN A 423 0.14 -27.55 6.82
N ASP A 424 0.68 -28.54 6.11
CA ASP A 424 2.02 -29.11 6.32
C ASP A 424 3.15 -28.06 6.22
N TYR A 425 2.99 -27.00 5.42
CA TYR A 425 3.97 -25.91 5.39
C TYR A 425 3.94 -25.06 6.66
N VAL A 426 2.77 -24.82 7.23
CA VAL A 426 2.62 -24.07 8.49
C VAL A 426 3.25 -24.87 9.63
N ASP A 427 2.99 -26.18 9.69
CA ASP A 427 3.63 -27.08 10.64
C ASP A 427 5.16 -27.13 10.45
N THR A 428 5.62 -27.10 9.20
CA THR A 428 7.05 -27.00 8.87
C THR A 428 7.67 -25.69 9.36
N PHE A 429 6.98 -24.55 9.22
CA PHE A 429 7.47 -23.27 9.75
C PHE A 429 7.59 -23.31 11.27
N HIS A 430 6.62 -23.88 11.97
CA HIS A 430 6.69 -24.09 13.41
C HIS A 430 7.87 -24.98 13.80
N TYR A 431 8.09 -26.09 13.09
CA TYR A 431 9.24 -26.96 13.32
C TYR A 431 10.57 -26.23 13.13
N LEU A 432 10.75 -25.51 12.01
CA LEU A 432 11.98 -24.77 11.74
C LEU A 432 12.31 -23.75 12.83
N ASN A 433 11.32 -23.03 13.38
CA ASN A 433 11.54 -22.11 14.49
C ASN A 433 12.09 -22.78 15.77
N THR A 434 11.90 -24.09 15.94
CA THR A 434 12.40 -24.80 17.11
C THR A 434 13.83 -25.29 16.98
N ILE A 435 14.31 -25.50 15.75
CA ILE A 435 15.63 -26.11 15.49
C ILE A 435 16.65 -25.13 14.91
N SER A 436 16.19 -24.05 14.29
CA SER A 436 17.04 -23.14 13.53
C SER A 436 17.49 -21.94 14.35
N GLN A 437 18.61 -21.34 13.95
CA GLN A 437 19.06 -20.07 14.52
C GLN A 437 18.44 -18.88 13.77
N PRO A 438 18.19 -17.74 14.43
CA PRO A 438 17.70 -16.53 13.78
C PRO A 438 18.59 -16.13 12.61
N ASN A 439 17.98 -15.69 11.51
CA ASN A 439 18.64 -15.29 10.26
C ASN A 439 19.32 -16.43 9.46
N GLU A 440 19.11 -17.70 9.78
CA GLU A 440 19.46 -18.77 8.85
C GLU A 440 18.61 -18.68 7.56
N VAL A 441 19.19 -19.06 6.44
CA VAL A 441 18.61 -18.93 5.11
C VAL A 441 17.98 -20.25 4.67
N VAL A 442 16.74 -20.17 4.20
CA VAL A 442 15.98 -21.28 3.65
C VAL A 442 15.74 -21.04 2.16
N MET A 443 15.98 -22.07 1.36
CA MET A 443 15.53 -22.14 -0.02
C MET A 443 14.20 -22.90 -0.11
N ALA A 444 13.21 -22.28 -0.72
CA ALA A 444 11.88 -22.82 -0.93
C ALA A 444 11.29 -22.29 -2.25
N ALA A 445 10.17 -22.83 -2.71
CA ALA A 445 9.41 -22.28 -3.82
C ALA A 445 9.04 -20.81 -3.56
N PRO A 446 8.88 -19.97 -4.60
CA PRO A 446 8.60 -18.53 -4.44
C PRO A 446 7.53 -18.18 -3.42
N VAL A 447 6.37 -18.84 -3.47
CA VAL A 447 5.24 -18.57 -2.55
C VAL A 447 5.58 -18.94 -1.11
N ILE A 448 6.29 -20.05 -0.90
CA ILE A 448 6.73 -20.49 0.43
C ILE A 448 7.77 -19.54 1.00
N GLY A 449 8.75 -19.14 0.17
CA GLY A 449 9.77 -18.16 0.55
C GLY A 449 9.20 -16.79 0.88
N THR A 450 8.08 -16.39 0.27
CA THR A 450 7.35 -15.17 0.64
C THR A 450 6.78 -15.23 2.05
N TRP A 451 6.14 -16.34 2.42
CA TRP A 451 5.46 -16.45 3.71
C TRP A 451 6.39 -16.84 4.86
N LEU A 452 7.48 -17.55 4.58
CA LEU A 452 8.39 -18.06 5.60
C LEU A 452 8.83 -16.99 6.63
N PRO A 453 9.31 -15.78 6.24
CA PRO A 453 9.70 -14.77 7.22
C PRO A 453 8.56 -14.12 8.01
N ALA A 454 7.29 -14.34 7.62
CA ALA A 454 6.15 -13.85 8.38
C ALA A 454 5.78 -14.75 9.57
N TYR A 455 6.31 -15.98 9.59
CA TYR A 455 6.03 -17.00 10.61
C TYR A 455 7.30 -17.53 11.27
N THR A 456 8.47 -17.08 10.84
CA THR A 456 9.77 -17.52 11.36
C THR A 456 10.76 -16.37 11.45
N ASP A 457 11.77 -16.51 12.31
CA ASP A 457 12.92 -15.59 12.36
C ASP A 457 13.98 -15.89 11.26
N LEU A 458 13.61 -16.69 10.26
CA LEU A 458 14.48 -17.15 9.18
C LEU A 458 14.40 -16.22 7.97
N ARG A 459 15.39 -16.36 7.09
CA ARG A 459 15.48 -15.60 5.84
C ARG A 459 15.17 -16.47 4.65
N SER A 460 14.48 -15.91 3.67
CA SER A 460 14.23 -16.60 2.40
C SER A 460 15.36 -16.31 1.41
N TYR A 461 15.82 -17.33 0.68
CA TYR A 461 16.70 -17.13 -0.47
C TYR A 461 16.05 -16.25 -1.56
N TYR A 462 14.75 -16.43 -1.76
CA TYR A 462 13.90 -15.53 -2.52
C TYR A 462 12.53 -15.50 -1.85
N GLY A 463 11.96 -14.32 -1.70
CA GLY A 463 10.64 -14.18 -1.08
C GLY A 463 9.88 -12.92 -1.43
N HIS A 464 10.50 -11.90 -2.04
CA HIS A 464 9.77 -10.69 -2.42
C HIS A 464 10.40 -10.02 -3.65
N PRO A 465 9.60 -9.57 -4.64
CA PRO A 465 10.11 -8.97 -5.87
C PRO A 465 10.86 -7.65 -5.65
N ALA A 466 10.62 -6.98 -4.52
CA ALA A 466 11.33 -5.74 -4.16
C ALA A 466 12.27 -5.89 -2.97
N GLU A 467 12.03 -6.80 -2.01
CA GLU A 467 12.89 -6.89 -0.80
C GLU A 467 14.02 -7.90 -0.95
N THR A 468 13.88 -8.90 -1.83
CA THR A 468 15.02 -9.74 -2.22
C THR A 468 16.00 -8.92 -3.05
N LEU A 469 17.26 -8.88 -2.65
CA LEU A 469 18.35 -8.29 -3.44
C LEU A 469 18.52 -9.15 -4.70
N HIS A 470 18.65 -8.48 -5.85
CA HIS A 470 18.67 -9.15 -7.15
C HIS A 470 17.47 -10.09 -7.38
N ALA A 471 16.27 -9.64 -7.01
CA ALA A 471 15.05 -10.46 -6.92
C ALA A 471 14.79 -11.31 -8.18
N ALA A 472 14.93 -10.73 -9.38
CA ALA A 472 14.70 -11.44 -10.63
C ALA A 472 15.70 -12.60 -10.84
N GLN A 473 16.97 -12.37 -10.49
CA GLN A 473 18.02 -13.40 -10.56
C GLN A 473 17.76 -14.48 -9.51
N ARG A 474 17.55 -14.11 -8.23
CA ARG A 474 17.28 -15.07 -7.15
C ARG A 474 16.06 -15.94 -7.43
N ARG A 475 14.99 -15.34 -7.98
CA ARG A 475 13.81 -16.09 -8.44
C ARG A 475 14.20 -17.08 -9.53
N SER A 476 14.97 -16.66 -10.53
CA SER A 476 15.41 -17.54 -11.62
C SER A 476 16.27 -18.69 -11.11
N GLU A 477 17.15 -18.46 -10.14
CA GLU A 477 18.01 -19.48 -9.53
C GLU A 477 17.19 -20.53 -8.75
N VAL A 478 16.22 -20.09 -7.93
CA VAL A 478 15.29 -21.01 -7.24
C VAL A 478 14.50 -21.86 -8.24
N MET A 479 13.99 -21.22 -9.29
CA MET A 479 13.23 -21.92 -10.32
C MET A 479 14.11 -22.89 -11.12
N ALA A 480 15.37 -22.52 -11.40
CA ALA A 480 16.32 -23.39 -12.07
C ALA A 480 16.71 -24.59 -11.20
N PHE A 481 16.88 -24.39 -9.89
CA PHE A 481 17.14 -25.46 -8.93
C PHE A 481 16.05 -26.52 -8.99
N TYR A 482 14.78 -26.16 -8.76
CA TYR A 482 13.69 -27.16 -8.72
C TYR A 482 13.36 -27.78 -10.09
N ARG A 483 13.71 -27.11 -11.20
CA ARG A 483 13.54 -27.63 -12.57
C ARG A 483 14.72 -28.46 -13.06
N ALA A 484 15.81 -28.52 -12.30
CA ALA A 484 17.04 -29.18 -12.74
C ALA A 484 16.81 -30.66 -13.03
N GLN A 485 17.34 -31.13 -14.16
CA GLN A 485 17.30 -32.54 -14.58
C GLN A 485 18.65 -33.24 -14.43
N SER A 486 19.69 -32.53 -13.99
CA SER A 486 21.03 -33.06 -13.80
C SER A 486 21.70 -32.43 -12.57
N GLN A 487 22.61 -33.19 -11.95
CA GLN A 487 23.31 -32.76 -10.74
C GLN A 487 24.08 -31.45 -10.93
N ALA A 488 24.73 -31.29 -12.07
CA ALA A 488 25.50 -30.09 -12.40
C ALA A 488 24.64 -28.81 -12.48
N ALA A 489 23.33 -28.93 -12.76
CA ALA A 489 22.44 -27.78 -12.91
C ALA A 489 21.89 -27.26 -11.57
N CYS A 490 21.96 -28.03 -10.48
CA CYS A 490 21.44 -27.66 -9.17
C CYS A 490 22.48 -27.68 -8.04
N SER A 491 23.74 -28.05 -8.34
CA SER A 491 24.83 -28.16 -7.34
C SER A 491 25.24 -26.82 -6.71
N PHE A 492 24.81 -25.67 -7.25
CA PHE A 492 25.13 -24.37 -6.69
C PHE A 492 24.67 -24.22 -5.23
N VAL A 493 23.61 -24.94 -4.81
CA VAL A 493 23.09 -24.96 -3.43
C VAL A 493 24.05 -25.59 -2.43
N GLN A 494 25.08 -26.29 -2.92
CA GLN A 494 26.16 -26.87 -2.11
C GLN A 494 27.48 -26.12 -2.29
N ASP A 495 27.55 -25.14 -3.19
CA ASP A 495 28.77 -24.38 -3.45
C ASP A 495 29.03 -23.37 -2.33
N ALA A 496 29.70 -23.86 -1.29
CA ALA A 496 30.12 -23.05 -0.14
C ALA A 496 31.06 -21.88 -0.54
N SER A 497 31.65 -21.87 -1.74
CA SER A 497 32.48 -20.77 -2.23
C SER A 497 31.65 -19.63 -2.84
N LEU A 498 30.60 -19.96 -3.59
CA LEU A 498 29.61 -19.03 -4.13
C LEU A 498 28.78 -18.35 -3.03
N PHE A 499 28.56 -19.07 -1.94
CA PHE A 499 27.85 -18.58 -0.76
C PHE A 499 28.72 -17.71 0.14
N ARG A 500 29.97 -18.13 0.41
CA ARG A 500 30.92 -17.31 1.18
C ARG A 500 31.24 -15.97 0.51
N SER A 501 31.31 -15.91 -0.82
CA SER A 501 31.55 -14.64 -1.53
C SER A 501 30.37 -13.66 -1.42
N ASN A 502 29.15 -14.16 -1.21
CA ASN A 502 27.94 -13.36 -1.00
C ASN A 502 27.56 -13.15 0.48
N GLY A 503 28.32 -13.73 1.41
CA GLY A 503 28.16 -13.53 2.86
C GLY A 503 27.01 -14.30 3.51
N PHE A 504 26.46 -15.32 2.85
CA PHE A 504 25.39 -16.16 3.39
C PHE A 504 25.55 -17.60 2.91
N VAL A 505 24.99 -18.57 3.62
CA VAL A 505 24.90 -19.98 3.20
C VAL A 505 23.44 -20.39 3.30
N VAL A 506 22.93 -21.20 2.37
CA VAL A 506 21.58 -21.80 2.49
C VAL A 506 21.66 -22.93 3.50
N GLN A 507 21.00 -22.84 4.65
CA GLN A 507 21.01 -23.90 5.68
C GLN A 507 20.00 -25.00 5.39
N TYR A 508 18.82 -24.61 4.91
CA TYR A 508 17.71 -25.55 4.69
C TYR A 508 17.16 -25.42 3.27
N VAL A 509 16.74 -26.56 2.71
CA VAL A 509 16.01 -26.64 1.45
C VAL A 509 14.68 -27.33 1.72
N LEU A 510 13.58 -26.69 1.38
CA LEU A 510 12.25 -27.29 1.47
C LEU A 510 11.89 -27.97 0.15
N TYR A 511 11.19 -29.10 0.25
CA TYR A 511 10.58 -29.77 -0.88
C TYR A 511 9.21 -30.32 -0.50
N GLY A 512 8.15 -29.69 -0.98
CA GLY A 512 6.77 -30.12 -0.78
C GLY A 512 5.89 -29.87 -2.01
N PRO A 513 4.55 -29.82 -1.85
CA PRO A 513 3.60 -29.68 -2.95
C PRO A 513 3.80 -28.46 -3.86
N GLU A 514 4.35 -27.35 -3.37
CA GLU A 514 4.64 -26.15 -4.16
C GLU A 514 5.97 -26.25 -4.92
N GLU A 515 6.99 -26.87 -4.33
CA GLU A 515 8.25 -27.14 -5.02
C GLU A 515 8.10 -28.22 -6.10
N ALA A 516 7.34 -29.29 -5.82
CA ALA A 516 7.10 -30.40 -6.73
C ALA A 516 6.46 -29.98 -8.07
N ARG A 517 5.82 -28.80 -8.13
CA ARG A 517 5.26 -28.21 -9.37
C ARG A 517 6.33 -27.90 -10.41
N PHE A 518 7.56 -27.68 -9.98
CA PHE A 518 8.68 -27.35 -10.85
C PHE A 518 9.48 -28.58 -11.26
N GLY A 519 9.45 -29.64 -10.46
CA GLY A 519 10.16 -30.88 -10.68
C GLY A 519 10.64 -31.50 -9.36
N GLN A 520 11.45 -32.55 -9.47
CA GLN A 520 12.18 -33.14 -8.35
C GLN A 520 13.67 -33.12 -8.73
N PRO A 521 14.45 -32.16 -8.21
CA PRO A 521 15.83 -32.04 -8.65
C PRO A 521 16.69 -33.17 -8.06
N PRO A 522 17.61 -33.75 -8.84
CA PRO A 522 18.47 -34.84 -8.37
C PRO A 522 19.39 -34.39 -7.21
N CYS A 523 19.66 -33.08 -7.09
CA CYS A 523 20.46 -32.55 -5.99
C CYS A 523 19.87 -32.73 -4.60
N LEU A 524 18.60 -33.10 -4.46
CA LEU A 524 18.05 -33.48 -3.15
C LEU A 524 18.71 -34.75 -2.59
N GLU A 525 19.22 -35.64 -3.45
CA GLU A 525 19.89 -36.89 -3.02
C GLU A 525 21.23 -36.62 -2.31
N ASP A 526 21.89 -35.51 -2.65
CA ASP A 526 23.14 -35.10 -2.02
C ASP A 526 22.91 -34.24 -0.76
N LEU A 527 21.66 -33.93 -0.41
CA LEU A 527 21.31 -33.21 0.81
C LEU A 527 20.88 -34.18 1.91
N THR A 528 21.11 -33.80 3.17
CA THR A 528 20.68 -34.63 4.30
C THR A 528 19.22 -34.33 4.63
N LEU A 529 18.34 -35.32 4.50
CA LEU A 529 16.95 -35.21 4.95
C LEU A 529 16.90 -35.15 6.48
N LEU A 530 16.45 -34.03 7.04
CA LEU A 530 16.29 -33.83 8.48
C LEU A 530 14.97 -34.42 8.99
N THR A 531 13.87 -34.13 8.29
CA THR A 531 12.53 -34.58 8.68
C THR A 531 11.56 -34.54 7.51
N ARG A 532 10.42 -35.20 7.69
CA ARG A 532 9.24 -35.11 6.82
C ARG A 532 8.03 -34.78 7.69
N ILE A 533 7.33 -33.70 7.35
CA ILE A 533 6.11 -33.23 8.00
C ILE A 533 5.01 -33.27 6.94
N GLY A 534 4.16 -34.30 7.01
CA GLY A 534 3.19 -34.60 5.96
C GLY A 534 3.86 -34.75 4.59
N ASP A 535 3.47 -33.91 3.64
CA ASP A 535 4.01 -33.87 2.27
C ASP A 535 5.26 -32.97 2.12
N VAL A 536 5.69 -32.28 3.18
CA VAL A 536 6.85 -31.38 3.15
C VAL A 536 8.09 -32.08 3.71
N GLN A 537 9.17 -32.05 2.94
CA GLN A 537 10.48 -32.58 3.31
C GLN A 537 11.44 -31.42 3.60
N VAL A 538 12.16 -31.51 4.72
CA VAL A 538 13.16 -30.52 5.14
C VAL A 538 14.54 -31.13 4.98
N TYR A 539 15.34 -30.55 4.10
CA TYR A 539 16.73 -30.94 3.88
C TYR A 539 17.69 -29.92 4.48
N THR A 540 18.87 -30.36 4.89
CA THR A 540 19.98 -29.48 5.24
C THR A 540 21.16 -29.64 4.29
N THR A 541 21.87 -28.53 4.07
CA THR A 541 23.09 -28.47 3.25
C THR A 541 24.37 -28.74 4.05
N GLN A 542 24.29 -28.77 5.39
CA GLN A 542 25.40 -29.15 6.24
C GLN A 542 25.39 -30.66 6.44
N PHE A 543 26.56 -31.31 6.37
CA PHE A 543 26.69 -32.68 6.83
C PHE A 543 26.44 -32.70 8.34
N VAL A 544 25.31 -33.26 8.75
CA VAL A 544 25.08 -33.61 10.15
C VAL A 544 25.87 -34.88 10.40
N ASP A 545 27.01 -34.80 11.09
CA ASP A 545 27.58 -35.98 11.73
C ASP A 545 26.57 -36.48 12.78
N MET A 546 25.72 -37.43 12.39
CA MET A 546 24.80 -38.11 13.32
C MET A 546 25.55 -39.12 14.22
N ALA A 547 26.69 -38.70 14.79
CA ALA A 547 27.55 -39.53 15.62
C ALA A 547 28.16 -38.77 16.81
N SER A 548 27.33 -38.11 17.61
CA SER A 548 27.60 -37.77 19.03
C SER A 548 26.29 -37.18 19.59
N GLU A 549 25.58 -37.71 20.57
CA GLU A 549 25.88 -38.60 21.68
C GLU A 549 24.63 -39.45 21.97
N PRO A 550 24.76 -40.70 22.48
CA PRO A 550 23.63 -41.36 23.12
C PRO A 550 23.30 -40.62 24.41
N ILE A 551 22.01 -40.29 24.57
CA ILE A 551 21.42 -39.86 25.83
C ILE A 551 21.64 -40.97 26.85
N GLU A 552 22.68 -40.86 27.67
CA GLU A 552 22.74 -41.58 28.94
C GLU A 552 21.90 -40.80 29.96
N SER A 553 20.73 -41.36 30.27
CA SER A 553 20.02 -41.10 31.53
C SER A 553 20.81 -41.74 32.69
N PRO A 554 20.79 -41.15 33.89
CA PRO A 554 19.61 -41.19 34.77
C PRO A 554 18.96 -39.84 35.06
#